data_AF-A0A848UY62-F1
#
_entry.id   AF-A0A848UY62-F1
#
_cell.length_a   1.000
_cell.length_b   1.000
_cell.length_c   1.000
_cell.angle_alpha   90.00
_cell.angle_beta   90.00
_cell.angle_gamma   90.00
#
_symmetry.space_group_name_H-M   'P 1'
#
loop_
_entity.id
_entity.type
_entity.pdbx_description
1 polymer ?
#
loop_
_entity_poly.entity_id
_entity_poly.type
_entity_poly.pdbx_seq_one_letter_code
_entity_poly.pdbx_strand_id
1 'polypeptide(L)'
;NAAVHLGNGNINATILNLPIDDPRRNRTITVRPFELSTSGYYHVTWWLSAGGGVGYRYMRKTPPEARQAYNGFIYIAKLKIRFGKIVKSWFNEDVKNEY
;
A
#
# COMPACT_ATOMS: atom_id res chain seq x y z
N ASN A 1 10.52 -6.07 -8.30
CA ASN A 1 9.34 -6.78 -7.74
C ASN A 1 8.07 -6.09 -8.20
N ALA A 2 7.30 -6.74 -9.06
CA ALA A 2 5.96 -6.27 -9.44
C ALA A 2 4.89 -7.01 -8.63
N ALA A 3 3.80 -6.33 -8.29
CA ALA A 3 2.67 -6.90 -7.57
C ALA A 3 1.36 -6.38 -8.14
N VAL A 4 0.37 -7.27 -8.20
CA VAL A 4 -1.01 -6.96 -8.57
C VAL A 4 -1.89 -7.31 -7.38
N HIS A 5 -2.68 -6.34 -6.91
CA HIS A 5 -3.66 -6.57 -5.84
C HIS A 5 -5.08 -6.40 -6.36
N LEU A 6 -5.94 -7.32 -5.94
CA LEU A 6 -7.37 -7.28 -6.16
C LEU A 6 -8.05 -7.24 -4.79
N GLY A 7 -8.80 -6.17 -4.53
CA GLY A 7 -9.53 -6.01 -3.29
C GLY A 7 -11.03 -5.92 -3.52
N ASN A 8 -11.78 -6.20 -2.45
CA ASN A 8 -13.20 -5.91 -2.35
C ASN A 8 -13.45 -5.35 -0.95
N GLY A 9 -14.17 -4.25 -0.86
CA GLY A 9 -14.40 -3.55 0.39
C GLY A 9 -15.65 -2.69 0.35
N ASN A 10 -16.04 -2.16 1.50
CA ASN A 10 -17.16 -1.26 1.63
C ASN A 10 -16.66 0.03 2.30
N ILE A 11 -17.05 1.18 1.76
CA ILE A 11 -16.74 2.51 2.31
C ILE A 11 -18.05 3.15 2.73
N ASN A 12 -18.10 3.68 3.94
CA ASN A 12 -19.21 4.52 4.37
C ASN A 12 -18.94 5.96 3.91
N ALA A 13 -19.81 6.47 3.04
CA ALA A 13 -19.76 7.82 2.56
C ALA A 13 -20.88 8.64 3.22
N THR A 14 -20.51 9.80 3.76
CA THR A 14 -21.46 10.79 4.25
C THR A 14 -21.48 11.98 3.29
N ILE A 15 -22.62 12.22 2.65
CA ILE A 15 -22.82 13.35 1.74
C ILE A 15 -23.16 14.59 2.56
N LEU A 16 -22.21 15.52 2.67
CA LEU A 16 -22.35 16.71 3.53
C LEU A 16 -23.36 17.74 3.02
N ASN A 17 -23.74 17.67 1.73
CA ASN A 17 -24.69 18.60 1.10
C ASN A 17 -26.17 18.20 1.29
N LEU A 18 -26.46 17.09 1.96
CA LEU A 18 -27.83 16.65 2.23
C LEU A 18 -28.26 17.02 3.65
N PRO A 19 -29.56 17.33 3.88
CA PRO A 19 -30.12 17.53 5.20
C PRO A 19 -29.79 16.36 6.14
N ILE A 20 -29.65 16.65 7.44
CA ILE A 20 -29.24 15.66 8.46
C ILE A 20 -30.14 14.42 8.45
N ASP A 21 -31.45 14.62 8.20
CA ASP A 21 -32.48 13.59 8.22
C ASP A 21 -32.68 12.86 6.88
N ASP A 22 -31.91 13.20 5.84
CA ASP A 22 -32.04 12.53 4.54
C ASP A 22 -31.43 11.11 4.62
N PRO A 23 -32.22 10.04 4.35
CA PRO A 23 -31.73 8.67 4.36
C PRO A 23 -30.62 8.41 3.33
N ARG A 24 -30.44 9.29 2.33
CA ARG A 24 -29.37 9.23 1.33
C ARG A 24 -28.05 9.82 1.83
N ARG A 25 -28.06 10.50 2.98
CA ARG A 25 -26.89 11.18 3.56
C ARG A 25 -25.78 10.19 3.91
N ASN A 26 -26.13 9.05 4.50
CA ASN A 26 -25.18 8.01 4.87
C ASN A 26 -25.39 6.79 3.99
N ARG A 27 -24.45 6.51 3.09
CA ARG A 27 -24.52 5.36 2.20
C ARG A 27 -23.24 4.55 2.26
N THR A 28 -23.40 3.24 2.37
CA THR A 28 -22.31 2.29 2.15
C THR A 28 -22.13 2.04 0.65
N ILE A 29 -20.92 2.28 0.16
CA ILE A 29 -20.53 2.09 -1.22
C ILE A 29 -19.57 0.90 -1.29
N THR A 30 -19.91 -0.12 -2.07
CA THR A 30 -18.98 -1.21 -2.36
C THR A 30 -17.91 -0.73 -3.34
N VAL A 31 -16.66 -0.96 -2.98
CA VAL A 31 -15.48 -0.62 -3.77
C VAL A 31 -14.69 -1.86 -4.13
N ARG A 32 -14.17 -1.90 -5.36
CA ARG A 32 -13.32 -2.99 -5.82
C ARG A 32 -12.01 -2.42 -6.38
N PRO A 33 -11.03 -2.13 -5.52
CA PRO A 33 -9.74 -1.64 -5.96
C PRO A 33 -9.01 -2.72 -6.75
N PHE A 34 -8.46 -2.30 -7.88
CA PHE A 34 -7.42 -2.99 -8.61
C PHE A 34 -6.15 -2.16 -8.48
N GLU A 35 -5.07 -2.75 -7.99
CA GLU A 35 -3.80 -2.08 -7.82
C GLU A 35 -2.72 -2.79 -8.62
N LEU A 36 -1.95 -2.00 -9.36
CA LEU A 36 -0.73 -2.48 -10.00
C LEU A 36 0.42 -1.66 -9.45
N SER A 37 1.45 -2.34 -8.95
CA SER A 37 2.61 -1.68 -8.36
C SER A 37 3.91 -2.36 -8.75
N THR A 38 4.95 -1.56 -8.84
CA THR A 38 6.33 -2.01 -8.98
C THR A 38 7.16 -1.43 -7.85
N SER A 39 8.08 -2.23 -7.32
CA SER A 39 8.92 -1.86 -6.20
C SER A 39 10.29 -2.51 -6.31
N GLY A 40 11.29 -1.79 -5.79
CA GLY A 40 12.67 -2.21 -5.69
C GLY A 40 13.15 -2.18 -4.25
N TYR A 41 14.29 -2.82 -4.02
CA TYR A 41 15.03 -2.74 -2.77
C TYR A 41 16.48 -2.43 -3.10
N TYR A 42 17.11 -1.68 -2.22
CA TYR A 42 18.54 -1.41 -2.22
C TYR A 42 19.11 -1.81 -0.85
N HIS A 43 20.26 -2.48 -0.87
CA HIS A 43 20.97 -2.86 0.36
C HIS A 43 21.70 -1.62 0.87
N VAL A 44 21.19 -1.05 1.97
CA VAL A 44 21.79 0.12 2.62
C VAL A 44 22.95 -0.35 3.50
N THR A 45 22.71 -1.42 4.25
CA THR A 45 23.74 -2.11 5.04
C THR A 45 23.56 -3.63 4.89
N TRP A 46 24.54 -4.40 5.35
CA TRP A 46 24.46 -5.87 5.36
C TRP A 46 23.20 -6.39 6.09
N TRP A 47 22.69 -5.65 7.08
CA TRP A 47 21.50 -6.01 7.87
C TRP A 47 20.21 -5.27 7.47
N LEU A 48 20.31 -4.16 6.73
CA LEU A 48 19.18 -3.29 6.40
C LEU A 48 19.04 -3.09 4.89
N SER A 49 17.83 -3.32 4.37
CA SER A 49 17.48 -2.96 3.00
C SER A 49 16.32 -1.97 3.02
N ALA A 50 16.47 -0.87 2.29
CA ALA A 50 15.43 0.13 2.08
C ALA A 50 14.98 0.08 0.62
N GLY A 51 13.71 0.32 0.39
CA GLY A 51 13.11 0.18 -0.91
C GLY A 51 11.95 1.13 -1.10
N GLY A 52 11.73 1.48 -2.36
CA GLY A 52 10.63 2.30 -2.80
C GLY A 52 9.84 1.58 -3.89
N GLY A 53 8.60 1.97 -4.05
CA GLY A 53 7.77 1.55 -5.16
C GLY A 53 6.73 2.58 -5.50
N VAL A 54 6.25 2.47 -6.73
CA VAL A 54 5.13 3.26 -7.23
C VAL A 54 4.09 2.31 -7.80
N GLY A 55 2.84 2.73 -7.73
CA GLY A 55 1.74 2.00 -8.30
C GLY A 55 0.58 2.90 -8.65
N TYR A 56 -0.44 2.29 -9.20
CA TYR A 56 -1.69 2.97 -9.50
C TYR A 56 -2.86 2.13 -9.00
N ARG A 57 -3.79 2.80 -8.32
CA ARG A 57 -5.07 2.24 -7.88
C ARG A 57 -6.17 2.65 -8.83
N TYR A 58 -6.90 1.65 -9.33
CA TYR A 58 -8.10 1.83 -10.12
C TYR A 58 -9.31 1.16 -9.45
N MET A 59 -10.32 1.95 -9.11
CA MET A 59 -11.59 1.50 -8.53
C MET A 59 -12.52 1.02 -9.64
N ARG A 60 -12.76 -0.30 -9.69
CA ARG A 60 -13.67 -0.92 -10.66
C ARG A 60 -15.08 -0.97 -10.11
N LYS A 61 -16.08 -0.67 -10.96
CA LYS A 61 -17.52 -0.75 -10.60
C LYS A 61 -17.90 0.05 -9.34
N THR A 62 -17.20 1.17 -9.11
CA THR A 62 -17.47 2.11 -8.02
C THR A 62 -18.18 3.35 -8.58
N PRO A 63 -19.14 3.98 -7.86
CA PRO A 63 -19.76 5.23 -8.26
C PRO A 63 -18.74 6.32 -8.62
N PRO A 64 -19.02 7.20 -9.61
CA PRO A 64 -18.07 8.20 -10.10
C PRO A 64 -17.47 9.09 -9.00
N GLU A 65 -18.28 9.45 -8.00
CA GLU A 65 -17.89 10.33 -6.90
C GLU A 65 -16.79 9.69 -6.05
N ALA A 66 -16.96 8.44 -5.68
CA ALA A 66 -15.95 7.67 -4.95
C ALA A 66 -14.79 7.28 -5.89
N ARG A 67 -15.04 7.00 -7.16
CA ARG A 67 -13.98 6.65 -8.12
C ARG A 67 -12.97 7.78 -8.28
N GLN A 68 -13.42 9.03 -8.38
CA GLN A 68 -12.53 10.18 -8.55
C GLN A 68 -11.71 10.46 -7.28
N ALA A 69 -12.31 10.28 -6.09
CA ALA A 69 -11.62 10.49 -4.82
C ALA A 69 -10.57 9.41 -4.51
N TYR A 70 -10.80 8.15 -4.93
CA TYR A 70 -9.96 7.01 -4.53
C TYR A 70 -9.05 6.45 -5.63
N ASN A 71 -9.24 6.82 -6.89
CA ASN A 71 -8.29 6.51 -7.95
C ASN A 71 -7.05 7.38 -7.82
N GLY A 72 -5.86 6.79 -7.93
CA GLY A 72 -4.65 7.58 -7.85
C GLY A 72 -3.37 6.79 -7.79
N PHE A 73 -2.28 7.53 -7.77
CA PHE A 73 -0.95 6.99 -7.58
C PHE A 73 -0.77 6.51 -6.14
N ILE A 74 -0.12 5.37 -6.00
CA ILE A 74 0.28 4.78 -4.73
C ILE A 74 1.79 4.90 -4.62
N TYR A 75 2.27 5.38 -3.49
CA TYR A 75 3.69 5.34 -3.13
C TYR A 75 3.90 4.28 -2.06
N ILE A 76 4.91 3.44 -2.24
CA ILE A 76 5.21 2.31 -1.37
C ILE A 76 6.58 2.54 -0.77
N ALA A 77 6.64 2.65 0.56
CA ALA A 77 7.89 2.60 1.31
C ALA A 77 8.09 1.18 1.86
N LYS A 78 9.29 0.63 1.66
CA LYS A 78 9.62 -0.74 2.06
C LYS A 78 10.90 -0.72 2.88
N LEU A 79 10.86 -1.37 4.04
CA LEU A 79 12.01 -1.56 4.90
C LEU A 79 12.12 -3.04 5.26
N LYS A 80 13.31 -3.61 5.10
CA LYS A 80 13.59 -5.02 5.40
C LYS A 80 14.77 -5.10 6.34
N ILE A 81 14.52 -5.63 7.54
CA ILE A 81 15.53 -5.88 8.56
C ILE A 81 15.87 -7.37 8.55
N ARG A 82 17.16 -7.70 8.39
CA ARG A 82 17.67 -9.07 8.40
C ARG A 82 18.18 -9.42 9.80
N PHE A 83 17.29 -9.63 10.77
CA PHE A 83 17.67 -9.96 12.17
C PHE A 83 18.61 -11.16 12.28
N GLY A 84 18.44 -12.18 11.43
CA GLY A 84 19.34 -13.33 11.42
C GLY A 84 20.79 -12.98 11.11
N LYS A 85 21.05 -11.99 10.24
CA LYS A 85 22.42 -11.51 10.02
C LYS A 85 22.95 -10.79 11.25
N ILE A 86 22.11 -10.00 11.94
CA ILE A 86 22.50 -9.25 13.15
C ILE A 86 22.98 -10.21 14.24
N VAL A 87 22.22 -11.28 14.51
CA VAL A 87 22.60 -12.29 15.49
C VAL A 87 23.87 -13.03 15.06
N LYS A 88 23.98 -13.39 13.77
CA LYS A 88 25.18 -14.05 13.25
C LYS A 88 26.43 -13.18 13.32
N SER A 89 26.31 -11.85 13.19
CA SER A 89 27.46 -10.95 13.25
C SER A 89 28.13 -10.90 14.63
N TRP A 90 27.47 -11.41 15.68
CA TRP A 90 28.06 -11.51 17.02
C TRP A 90 29.04 -12.68 17.13
N PHE A 91 28.91 -13.69 16.28
CA PHE A 91 29.77 -14.88 16.26
C PHE A 91 30.71 -14.92 15.05
N ASN A 92 30.38 -14.21 13.97
CA ASN A 92 31.20 -14.14 12.76
C ASN A 92 31.13 -12.75 12.13
N GLU A 93 32.24 -12.03 12.14
CA GLU A 93 32.32 -10.66 11.59
C GLU A 93 32.27 -10.60 10.06
N ASP A 94 32.57 -11.70 9.36
CA ASP A 94 32.57 -11.77 7.89
C ASP A 94 31.18 -11.51 7.29
N VAL A 95 30.12 -11.73 8.08
CA VAL A 95 28.72 -11.46 7.71
C VAL A 95 28.49 -9.99 7.37
N LYS A 96 29.34 -9.08 7.87
CA LYS A 96 29.29 -7.64 7.56
C LYS A 96 29.69 -7.31 6.11
N ASN A 97 30.42 -8.21 5.45
CA ASN A 97 30.89 -8.04 4.06
C ASN A 97 29.93 -8.63 3.02
N GLU A 98 28.87 -9.30 3.45
CA GLU A 98 27.85 -9.86 2.56
C GLU A 98 26.66 -8.89 2.35
N TYR A 99 26.59 -8.29 1.16
CA TYR A 99 25.52 -7.36 0.75
C TYR A 99 24.35 -8.09 0.06
#